data_AF-A0A6L9F2H7-F1
#
_entry.id   AF-A0A6L9F2H7-F1
#
_cell.length_a   1.000
_cell.length_b   1.000
_cell.length_c   1.000
_cell.angle_alpha   90.00
_cell.angle_beta   90.00
_cell.angle_gamma   90.00
#
_symmetry.space_group_name_H-M   'P 1'
#
loop_
_entity.id
_entity.type
_entity.pdbx_description
1 polymer ?
#
loop_
_entity_poly.entity_id
_entity_poly.type
_entity_poly.pdbx_seq_one_letter_code
_entity_poly.pdbx_strand_id
1 'polypeptide(L)'
;MKPLFVLVTAICLLSCNNKTNKTIEEHPSDNIAENSFGLKIDDKKALNTNDAFENYQTISLNDSLTMKFTGVVKDVCKAKGCWMKLDLENGEEVMVKFKDYGFFVPTDIEGETVVVNGKAFVNEMSVEEQKHYAEDAGENPDEIAKIESAKKTYSFLADGVLIMK
;
A
#
# COMPACT_ATOMS: atom_id res chain seq x y z
N MET A 1 61.39 33.73 43.31
CA MET A 1 62.09 32.81 44.25
C MET A 1 61.09 31.73 44.65
N LYS A 2 61.35 30.47 44.28
CA LYS A 2 60.58 29.30 44.75
C LYS A 2 61.08 28.90 46.15
N PRO A 3 60.26 28.25 46.97
CA PRO A 3 60.41 26.79 47.14
C PRO A 3 59.03 26.09 47.17
N LEU A 4 58.74 25.02 46.43
CA LEU A 4 59.25 23.63 46.51
C LEU A 4 59.11 22.99 47.90
N PHE A 5 58.03 22.21 48.11
CA PHE A 5 57.91 21.10 49.08
C PHE A 5 56.78 20.15 48.60
N VAL A 6 57.10 18.97 48.04
CA VAL A 6 56.98 17.59 48.62
C VAL A 6 55.51 17.18 48.91
N LEU A 7 54.86 16.43 48.00
CA LEU A 7 54.68 14.96 47.96
C LEU A 7 53.71 14.40 49.02
N VAL A 8 52.46 14.07 48.64
CA VAL A 8 51.74 12.86 49.09
C VAL A 8 50.76 12.41 47.99
N THR A 9 50.94 11.16 47.57
CA THR A 9 50.11 10.36 46.67
C THR A 9 48.76 9.97 47.27
N ALA A 10 47.68 10.09 46.50
CA ALA A 10 46.48 9.26 46.65
C ALA A 10 45.97 8.86 45.26
N ILE A 11 46.23 7.60 44.91
CA ILE A 11 45.75 6.91 43.73
C ILE A 11 44.27 6.60 43.95
N CYS A 12 43.40 7.17 43.12
CA CYS A 12 42.05 6.65 42.90
C CYS A 12 41.96 6.14 41.46
N LEU A 13 42.19 4.84 41.30
CA LEU A 13 41.78 4.09 40.12
C LEU A 13 40.26 3.95 40.19
N LEU A 14 39.53 4.71 39.38
CA LEU A 14 38.14 4.40 39.06
C LEU A 14 38.09 3.93 37.61
N SER A 15 37.89 2.62 37.50
CA SER A 15 37.79 1.83 36.28
C SER A 15 36.63 2.30 35.40
N CYS A 16 36.92 2.62 34.14
CA CYS A 16 35.93 2.57 33.07
C CYS A 16 35.79 1.11 32.61
N ASN A 17 34.67 0.47 32.93
CA ASN A 17 33.97 -0.42 32.00
C ASN A 17 32.62 -0.81 32.58
N ASN A 18 31.55 -0.38 31.94
CA ASN A 18 30.30 -1.13 31.91
C ASN A 18 29.58 -0.77 30.62
N LYS A 19 30.04 -1.38 29.52
CA LYS A 19 29.15 -1.69 28.41
C LYS A 19 28.16 -2.73 28.96
N THR A 20 27.00 -2.27 29.38
CA THR A 20 25.84 -3.15 29.57
C THR A 20 25.46 -3.65 28.19
N ASN A 21 26.02 -4.80 27.84
CA ASN A 21 25.66 -5.58 26.67
C ASN A 21 24.21 -6.03 26.90
N LYS A 22 23.29 -5.35 26.22
CA LYS A 22 21.87 -5.67 26.24
C LYS A 22 21.73 -7.00 25.49
N THR A 23 21.45 -8.06 26.24
CA THR A 23 21.00 -9.34 25.70
C THR A 23 19.83 -9.08 24.77
N ILE A 24 20.06 -9.27 23.47
CA ILE A 24 19.00 -9.35 22.46
C ILE A 24 18.50 -10.78 22.55
N GLU A 25 17.31 -10.95 23.12
CA GLU A 25 16.51 -12.15 22.91
C GLU A 25 15.81 -12.02 21.55
N GLU A 26 16.02 -13.02 20.69
CA GLU A 26 15.28 -13.23 19.45
C GLU A 26 13.86 -13.76 19.75
N HIS A 27 12.82 -13.04 19.30
CA HIS A 27 11.56 -13.54 18.71
C HIS A 27 10.65 -12.34 18.30
N PRO A 28 9.71 -12.48 17.35
CA PRO A 28 9.83 -11.95 15.99
C PRO A 28 8.93 -10.74 15.65
N SER A 29 9.41 -9.95 14.68
CA SER A 29 8.72 -9.02 13.77
C SER A 29 7.87 -7.86 14.33
N ASP A 30 8.53 -6.76 14.67
CA ASP A 30 7.96 -5.40 14.62
C ASP A 30 8.43 -4.66 13.33
N ASN A 31 8.28 -5.30 12.16
CA ASN A 31 8.62 -4.72 10.85
C ASN A 31 7.46 -3.94 10.19
N ILE A 32 6.41 -3.58 10.94
CA ILE A 32 5.18 -2.97 10.37
C ILE A 32 5.37 -1.48 10.05
N ALA A 33 6.35 -0.79 10.65
CA ALA A 33 6.48 0.65 10.53
C ALA A 33 7.25 1.16 9.29
N GLU A 34 8.06 0.33 8.63
CA GLU A 34 8.94 0.79 7.54
C GLU A 34 8.30 0.66 6.14
N ASN A 35 7.24 -0.12 5.99
CA ASN A 35 6.64 -0.43 4.68
C ASN A 35 5.20 0.11 4.53
N SER A 36 4.87 1.17 5.29
CA SER A 36 3.57 1.82 5.27
C SER A 36 3.65 3.22 4.64
N PHE A 37 2.69 3.54 3.78
CA PHE A 37 2.60 4.77 3.00
C PHE A 37 1.26 5.45 3.25
N GLY A 38 1.27 6.79 3.34
CA GLY A 38 0.09 7.55 3.75
C GLY A 38 -0.16 7.43 5.26
N LEU A 39 -1.42 7.20 5.65
CA LEU A 39 -1.78 6.87 7.03
C LEU A 39 -1.11 5.55 7.44
N LYS A 40 -0.50 5.54 8.62
CA LYS A 40 0.06 4.32 9.20
C LYS A 40 -1.07 3.36 9.54
N ILE A 41 -1.04 2.18 8.93
CA ILE A 41 -2.03 1.12 9.14
C ILE A 41 -1.35 -0.20 9.50
N ASP A 42 -2.13 -1.12 10.06
CA ASP A 42 -1.78 -2.53 10.24
C ASP A 42 -2.66 -3.43 9.37
N ASP A 43 -2.35 -4.72 9.36
CA ASP A 43 -3.10 -5.77 8.66
C ASP A 43 -4.35 -6.26 9.43
N LYS A 44 -4.55 -5.82 10.68
CA LYS A 44 -5.65 -6.31 11.52
C LYS A 44 -7.00 -5.90 10.95
N LYS A 45 -7.95 -6.84 10.89
CA LYS A 45 -9.29 -6.61 10.31
C LYS A 45 -9.26 -6.22 8.83
N ALA A 46 -8.17 -6.47 8.11
CA ALA A 46 -8.21 -6.44 6.66
C ALA A 46 -9.08 -7.59 6.16
N LEU A 47 -10.02 -7.28 5.28
CA LEU A 47 -10.78 -8.26 4.53
C LEU A 47 -9.85 -9.01 3.57
N ASN A 48 -10.17 -10.27 3.28
CA ASN A 48 -9.53 -10.94 2.15
C ASN A 48 -10.10 -10.41 0.82
N THR A 49 -9.46 -10.74 -0.31
CA THR A 49 -9.86 -10.29 -1.65
C THR A 49 -11.31 -10.65 -2.00
N ASN A 50 -11.78 -11.85 -1.61
CA ASN A 50 -13.14 -12.31 -1.89
C ASN A 50 -14.18 -11.49 -1.09
N ASP A 51 -14.00 -11.33 0.22
CA ASP A 51 -14.89 -10.50 1.05
C ASP A 51 -14.93 -9.04 0.56
N ALA A 52 -13.80 -8.52 0.07
CA ALA A 52 -13.73 -7.20 -0.55
C ALA A 52 -14.51 -7.15 -1.87
N PHE A 53 -14.44 -8.19 -2.70
CA PHE A 53 -15.22 -8.30 -3.92
C PHE A 53 -16.72 -8.38 -3.63
N GLU A 54 -17.15 -9.20 -2.68
CA GLU A 54 -18.55 -9.25 -2.25
C GLU A 54 -19.06 -7.87 -1.80
N ASN A 55 -18.26 -7.14 -1.03
CA ASN A 55 -18.58 -5.77 -0.64
C ASN A 55 -18.72 -4.84 -1.85
N TYR A 56 -17.84 -4.94 -2.85
CA TYR A 56 -17.96 -4.17 -4.09
C TYR A 56 -19.29 -4.42 -4.81
N GLN A 57 -19.80 -5.65 -4.80
CA GLN A 57 -21.08 -5.99 -5.44
C GLN A 57 -22.29 -5.33 -4.77
N THR A 58 -22.13 -4.86 -3.52
CA THR A 58 -23.18 -4.14 -2.80
C THR A 58 -23.19 -2.63 -3.09
N ILE A 59 -22.13 -2.08 -3.69
CA ILE A 59 -21.99 -0.64 -3.90
C ILE A 59 -22.81 -0.21 -5.14
N SER A 60 -23.72 0.73 -4.94
CA SER A 60 -24.48 1.35 -6.02
C SER A 60 -23.64 2.41 -6.77
N LEU A 61 -24.00 2.69 -8.03
CA LEU A 61 -23.39 3.79 -8.77
C LEU A 61 -23.60 5.11 -8.01
N ASN A 62 -22.53 5.87 -7.81
CA ASN A 62 -22.45 7.10 -7.00
C ASN A 62 -22.44 6.93 -5.47
N ASP A 63 -22.29 5.71 -4.96
CA ASP A 63 -22.05 5.47 -3.53
C ASP A 63 -20.60 5.06 -3.25
N SER A 64 -20.22 5.01 -1.98
CA SER A 64 -18.91 4.53 -1.55
C SER A 64 -18.97 3.78 -0.23
N LEU A 65 -18.11 2.78 -0.08
CA LEU A 65 -17.93 2.04 1.16
C LEU A 65 -16.51 2.25 1.69
N THR A 66 -16.38 2.52 2.99
CA THR A 66 -15.06 2.52 3.62
C THR A 66 -14.69 1.08 3.99
N MET A 67 -13.55 0.61 3.51
CA MET A 67 -13.06 -0.72 3.85
C MET A 67 -11.54 -0.79 3.87
N LYS A 68 -11.04 -1.84 4.51
CA LYS A 68 -9.63 -2.22 4.52
C LYS A 68 -9.53 -3.65 4.02
N PHE A 69 -8.70 -3.92 3.02
CA PHE A 69 -8.58 -5.25 2.46
C PHE A 69 -7.16 -5.53 1.94
N THR A 70 -6.85 -6.82 1.83
CA THR A 70 -5.61 -7.33 1.26
C THR A 70 -5.79 -7.64 -0.23
N GLY A 71 -4.80 -7.31 -1.05
CA GLY A 71 -4.79 -7.65 -2.48
C GLY A 71 -3.37 -7.79 -3.03
N VAL A 72 -3.25 -8.48 -4.16
CA VAL A 72 -1.96 -8.66 -4.88
C VAL A 72 -1.82 -7.57 -5.93
N VAL A 73 -0.68 -6.90 -5.98
CA VAL A 73 -0.42 -5.84 -6.97
C VAL A 73 -0.20 -6.45 -8.35
N LYS A 74 -1.05 -6.07 -9.31
CA LYS A 74 -0.97 -6.49 -10.71
C LYS A 74 -0.12 -5.55 -11.56
N ASP A 75 -0.23 -4.26 -11.26
CA ASP A 75 0.47 -3.21 -11.99
C ASP A 75 0.61 -1.97 -11.10
N VAL A 76 1.63 -1.16 -11.36
CA VAL A 76 1.87 0.10 -10.65
C VAL A 76 2.37 1.15 -11.61
N CYS A 77 2.00 2.41 -11.36
CA CYS A 77 2.48 3.52 -12.16
C CYS A 77 4.03 3.59 -12.16
N LYS A 78 4.67 3.17 -13.25
CA LYS A 78 6.13 3.15 -13.38
C LYS A 78 6.80 4.51 -13.35
N ALA A 79 6.06 5.58 -13.62
CA ALA A 79 6.61 6.92 -13.57
C ALA A 79 6.97 7.37 -12.16
N LYS A 80 6.12 7.04 -11.17
CA LYS A 80 6.21 7.63 -9.82
C LYS A 80 5.40 6.92 -8.74
N GLY A 81 4.79 5.78 -9.03
CA GLY A 81 4.00 5.01 -8.06
C GLY A 81 2.80 5.78 -7.51
N CYS A 82 2.07 6.52 -8.34
CA CYS A 82 0.89 7.31 -7.91
C CYS A 82 -0.45 6.58 -7.98
N TRP A 83 -0.45 5.38 -8.55
CA TRP A 83 -1.59 4.48 -8.60
C TRP A 83 -1.05 3.06 -8.71
N MET A 84 -1.88 2.09 -8.33
CA MET A 84 -1.64 0.67 -8.56
C MET A 84 -2.96 -0.03 -8.91
N LYS A 85 -2.86 -1.19 -9.54
CA LYS A 85 -3.99 -2.11 -9.73
C LYS A 85 -3.80 -3.30 -8.81
N LEU A 86 -4.87 -3.69 -8.11
CA LEU A 86 -4.88 -4.92 -7.33
C LEU A 86 -5.76 -5.96 -8.01
N ASP A 87 -5.35 -7.21 -7.88
CA ASP A 87 -6.15 -8.37 -8.25
C ASP A 87 -7.39 -8.44 -7.36
N LEU A 88 -8.54 -8.63 -7.99
CA LEU A 88 -9.81 -8.93 -7.34
C LEU A 88 -10.24 -10.34 -7.75
N GLU A 89 -11.45 -10.76 -7.38
CA GLU A 89 -11.94 -12.10 -7.71
C GLU A 89 -12.41 -12.19 -9.18
N ASN A 90 -12.43 -13.40 -9.75
CA ASN A 90 -12.93 -13.69 -11.11
C ASN A 90 -12.22 -12.95 -12.26
N GLY A 91 -10.97 -12.55 -12.06
CA GLY A 91 -10.18 -11.81 -13.06
C GLY A 91 -10.56 -10.33 -13.17
N GLU A 92 -11.39 -9.84 -12.24
CA GLU A 92 -11.61 -8.41 -12.06
C GLU A 92 -10.40 -7.76 -11.39
N GLU A 93 -10.22 -6.47 -11.63
CA GLU A 93 -9.15 -5.67 -11.03
C GLU A 93 -9.75 -4.44 -10.36
N VAL A 94 -9.09 -3.96 -9.30
CA VAL A 94 -9.41 -2.68 -8.68
C VAL A 94 -8.32 -1.67 -8.94
N MET A 95 -8.72 -0.51 -9.49
CA MET A 95 -7.83 0.63 -9.66
C MET A 95 -7.71 1.41 -8.34
N VAL A 96 -6.52 1.38 -7.74
CA VAL A 96 -6.21 2.10 -6.50
C VAL A 96 -5.49 3.41 -6.83
N LYS A 97 -6.09 4.53 -6.43
CA LYS A 97 -5.47 5.86 -6.45
C LYS A 97 -5.24 6.35 -5.03
N PHE A 98 -4.23 7.18 -4.84
CA PHE A 98 -3.88 7.71 -3.53
C PHE A 98 -4.54 9.06 -3.30
N LYS A 99 -5.20 9.19 -2.15
CA LYS A 99 -5.99 10.37 -1.78
C LYS A 99 -5.14 11.63 -1.86
N ASP A 100 -5.71 12.64 -2.52
CA ASP A 100 -5.11 13.97 -2.71
C ASP A 100 -3.72 13.94 -3.35
N TYR A 101 -3.37 12.82 -4.02
CA TYR A 101 -2.03 12.59 -4.54
C TYR A 101 -0.96 12.74 -3.42
N GLY A 102 -1.32 12.40 -2.19
CA GLY A 102 -0.56 12.74 -0.98
C GLY A 102 0.62 11.82 -0.67
N PHE A 103 0.73 10.68 -1.34
CA PHE A 103 1.84 9.74 -1.18
C PHE A 103 2.01 8.86 -2.42
N PHE A 104 3.16 8.18 -2.49
CA PHE A 104 3.55 7.28 -3.55
C PHE A 104 4.08 5.98 -2.97
N VAL A 105 3.84 4.88 -3.66
CA VAL A 105 4.42 3.57 -3.36
C VAL A 105 5.65 3.31 -4.25
N PRO A 106 6.54 2.36 -3.91
CA PRO A 106 7.65 1.98 -4.79
C PRO A 106 7.12 1.47 -6.14
N THR A 107 7.89 1.66 -7.20
CA THR A 107 7.46 1.37 -8.59
C THR A 107 7.68 -0.09 -8.99
N ASP A 108 8.24 -0.89 -8.11
CA ASP A 108 8.72 -2.26 -8.31
C ASP A 108 8.05 -3.24 -7.33
N ILE A 109 6.73 -3.09 -7.18
CA ILE A 109 5.93 -3.83 -6.20
C ILE A 109 4.94 -4.80 -6.85
N GLU A 110 5.02 -5.04 -8.17
CA GLU A 110 4.16 -6.06 -8.79
C GLU A 110 4.42 -7.44 -8.22
N GLY A 111 3.33 -8.17 -7.98
CA GLY A 111 3.34 -9.47 -7.30
C GLY A 111 3.38 -9.35 -5.78
N GLU A 112 3.69 -8.18 -5.21
CA GLU A 112 3.65 -7.99 -3.76
C GLU A 112 2.21 -7.98 -3.25
N THR A 113 2.04 -8.49 -2.03
CA THR A 113 0.77 -8.42 -1.32
C THR A 113 0.71 -7.14 -0.51
N VAL A 114 -0.40 -6.40 -0.61
CA VAL A 114 -0.59 -5.14 0.10
C VAL A 114 -1.91 -5.13 0.86
N VAL A 115 -1.96 -4.38 1.96
CA VAL A 115 -3.19 -3.98 2.64
C VAL A 115 -3.47 -2.54 2.26
N VAL A 116 -4.68 -2.25 1.78
CA VAL A 116 -5.14 -0.90 1.48
C VAL A 116 -6.27 -0.49 2.40
N ASN A 117 -6.23 0.75 2.90
CA ASN A 117 -7.31 1.36 3.68
C ASN A 117 -7.83 2.59 2.93
N GLY A 118 -9.15 2.74 2.87
CA GLY A 118 -9.75 3.86 2.17
C GLY A 118 -11.18 3.63 1.72
N LYS A 119 -11.55 4.27 0.61
CA LYS A 119 -12.91 4.27 0.07
C LYS A 119 -13.02 3.52 -1.24
N ALA A 120 -13.88 2.52 -1.27
CA ALA A 120 -14.28 1.77 -2.44
C ALA A 120 -15.48 2.41 -3.13
N PHE A 121 -15.50 2.41 -4.45
CA PHE A 121 -16.63 2.88 -5.26
C PHE A 121 -16.62 2.19 -6.63
N VAL A 122 -17.77 2.17 -7.29
CA VAL A 122 -17.96 1.56 -8.61
C VAL A 122 -18.28 2.65 -9.61
N ASN A 123 -17.59 2.62 -10.75
CA ASN A 123 -17.97 3.40 -11.91
C ASN A 123 -18.53 2.49 -12.99
N GLU A 124 -19.23 3.07 -13.96
CA GLU A 124 -19.75 2.38 -15.13
C GLU A 124 -19.31 3.12 -16.38
N MET A 125 -18.99 2.36 -17.43
CA MET A 125 -18.73 2.88 -18.76
C MET A 125 -19.83 2.39 -19.69
N SER A 126 -20.48 3.31 -20.39
CA SER A 126 -21.54 2.95 -21.33
C SER A 126 -20.99 2.14 -22.52
N VAL A 127 -21.86 1.41 -23.22
CA VAL A 127 -21.47 0.68 -24.44
C VAL A 127 -20.89 1.64 -25.50
N GLU A 128 -21.49 2.82 -25.64
CA GLU A 128 -21.04 3.86 -26.57
C GLU A 128 -19.61 4.31 -26.28
N GLU A 129 -19.31 4.67 -25.02
CA GLU A 129 -17.98 5.11 -24.61
C GLU A 129 -16.96 3.99 -24.77
N GLN A 130 -17.31 2.76 -24.37
CA GLN A 130 -16.43 1.61 -24.54
C GLN A 130 -16.06 1.38 -26.01
N LYS A 131 -17.04 1.46 -26.92
CA LYS A 131 -16.80 1.33 -28.36
C LYS A 131 -15.93 2.46 -28.88
N HIS A 132 -16.20 3.69 -28.49
CA HIS A 132 -15.38 4.85 -28.88
C HIS A 132 -13.92 4.69 -28.43
N TYR A 133 -13.68 4.27 -27.18
CA TYR A 133 -12.32 4.00 -26.70
C TYR A 133 -11.63 2.85 -27.45
N ALA A 134 -12.37 1.77 -27.78
CA ALA A 134 -11.82 0.64 -28.52
C ALA A 134 -11.48 1.03 -29.98
N GLU A 135 -12.29 1.88 -30.60
CA GLU A 135 -12.01 2.46 -31.93
C GLU A 135 -10.75 3.33 -31.90
N ASP A 136 -10.61 4.22 -30.91
CA ASP A 136 -9.43 5.06 -30.72
C ASP A 136 -8.16 4.24 -30.43
N ALA A 137 -8.32 3.11 -29.73
CA ALA A 137 -7.25 2.15 -29.47
C ALA A 137 -6.90 1.28 -30.70
N GLY A 138 -7.69 1.34 -31.77
CA GLY A 138 -7.48 0.58 -33.00
C GLY A 138 -7.84 -0.90 -32.88
N GLU A 139 -8.78 -1.26 -32.01
CA GLU A 139 -9.28 -2.63 -31.90
C GLU A 139 -10.05 -3.07 -33.17
N ASN A 140 -10.13 -4.38 -33.41
CA ASN A 140 -10.85 -4.93 -34.57
C ASN A 140 -12.37 -4.69 -34.42
N PRO A 141 -13.08 -4.25 -35.49
CA PRO A 141 -14.54 -4.19 -35.52
C PRO A 141 -15.26 -5.41 -34.94
N ASP A 142 -14.75 -6.62 -35.14
CA ASP A 142 -15.36 -7.85 -34.60
C ASP A 142 -15.30 -7.92 -33.05
N GLU A 143 -14.27 -7.36 -32.42
CA GLU A 143 -14.16 -7.28 -30.96
C GLU A 143 -15.01 -6.14 -30.41
N ILE A 144 -15.03 -5.00 -31.10
CA ILE A 144 -15.89 -3.85 -30.77
C ILE A 144 -17.38 -4.25 -30.81
N ALA A 145 -17.76 -5.10 -31.77
CA ALA A 145 -19.13 -5.60 -31.91
C ALA A 145 -19.57 -6.45 -30.70
N LYS A 146 -18.66 -7.10 -29.98
CA LYS A 146 -18.96 -7.91 -28.78
C LYS A 146 -19.26 -7.07 -27.54
N ILE A 147 -19.02 -5.75 -27.60
CA ILE A 147 -19.34 -4.83 -26.51
C ILE A 147 -20.85 -4.57 -26.53
N GLU A 148 -21.59 -5.36 -25.76
CA GLU A 148 -23.07 -5.33 -25.72
C GLU A 148 -23.65 -4.83 -24.39
N SER A 149 -22.82 -4.67 -23.36
CA SER A 149 -23.26 -4.24 -22.04
C SER A 149 -22.34 -3.18 -21.44
N ALA A 150 -22.90 -2.38 -20.55
CA ALA A 150 -22.12 -1.42 -19.77
C ALA A 150 -21.12 -2.19 -18.88
N LYS A 151 -19.89 -1.70 -18.82
CA LYS A 151 -18.83 -2.31 -18.02
C LYS A 151 -18.70 -1.59 -16.69
N LYS A 152 -18.84 -2.35 -15.61
CA LYS A 152 -18.49 -1.86 -14.27
C LYS A 152 -16.97 -1.85 -14.11
N THR A 153 -16.48 -0.85 -13.40
CA THR A 153 -15.07 -0.75 -13.03
C THR A 153 -14.96 -0.45 -11.54
N TYR A 154 -14.07 -1.18 -10.86
CA TYR A 154 -13.86 -1.06 -9.43
C TYR A 154 -12.75 -0.06 -9.15
N SER A 155 -13.03 0.89 -8.28
CA SER A 155 -12.09 1.94 -7.91
C SER A 155 -11.93 2.01 -6.39
N PHE A 156 -10.74 2.42 -5.97
CA PHE A 156 -10.41 2.60 -4.57
C PHE A 156 -9.57 3.85 -4.38
N LEU A 157 -9.99 4.69 -3.43
CA LEU A 157 -9.24 5.86 -2.99
C LEU A 157 -8.57 5.54 -1.66
N ALA A 158 -7.30 5.17 -1.71
CA ALA A 158 -6.55 4.79 -0.52
C ALA A 158 -6.01 6.02 0.21
N ASP A 159 -6.13 6.00 1.54
CA ASP A 159 -5.48 6.95 2.45
C ASP A 159 -4.31 6.31 3.23
N GLY A 160 -4.21 4.98 3.20
CA GLY A 160 -3.08 4.21 3.73
C GLY A 160 -2.84 2.94 2.94
N VAL A 161 -1.57 2.61 2.74
CA VAL A 161 -1.12 1.35 2.12
C VAL A 161 -0.04 0.74 3.01
N LEU A 162 -0.09 -0.57 3.22
CA LEU A 162 0.96 -1.36 3.87
C LEU A 162 1.38 -2.47 2.91
N ILE A 163 2.65 -2.50 2.54
CA ILE A 163 3.20 -3.58 1.71
C ILE A 163 3.65 -4.70 2.65
N MET A 164 3.11 -5.90 2.46
CA MET A 164 3.43 -7.08 3.27
C MET A 164 4.73 -7.69 2.77
N LYS A 165 5.74 -7.82 3.64
CA LYS A 165 7.04 -8.47 3.38
C LYS A 165 7.13 -9.78 4.14
#